data_AF-A0A832LDQ9-F1
#
_entry.id   AF-A0A832LDQ9-F1
#
_cell.length_a   1.000
_cell.length_b   1.000
_cell.length_c   1.000
_cell.angle_alpha   90.00
_cell.angle_beta   90.00
_cell.angle_gamma   90.00
#
_symmetry.space_group_name_H-M   'P 1'
#
loop_
_entity.id
_entity.type
_entity.pdbx_description
1 polymer ?
#
loop_
_entity_poly.entity_id
_entity_poly.type
_entity_poly.pdbx_seq_one_letter_code
_entity_poly.pdbx_strand_id
1 'polypeptide(L)'
;MFIDIHAHAYRRPFLQIPSAKPWPTPAQLIEFYDRADIEKAVLLPLIGPEFYLPQANEDILEAAEQYPGRFIPFCNIHPRAI
;
A
#
# COMPACT_ATOMS: atom_id res chain seq x y z
N MET A 1 18.31 -3.73 -9.77
CA MET A 1 17.49 -3.14 -8.69
C MET A 1 16.39 -2.31 -9.31
N PHE A 2 15.16 -2.85 -9.34
CA PHE A 2 13.97 -2.09 -9.70
C PHE A 2 13.23 -1.64 -8.43
N ILE A 3 12.75 -0.40 -8.45
CA ILE A 3 11.96 0.18 -7.36
C ILE A 3 10.65 0.68 -7.97
N ASP A 4 9.54 0.18 -7.44
CA ASP A 4 8.21 0.71 -7.76
C ASP A 4 7.96 1.96 -6.92
N ILE A 5 7.78 3.12 -7.55
CA ILE A 5 7.59 4.39 -6.84
C ILE A 5 6.12 4.68 -6.52
N HIS A 6 5.19 3.80 -6.90
CA HIS A 6 3.76 4.02 -6.71
C HIS A 6 3.02 2.71 -6.42
N ALA A 7 3.07 2.28 -5.16
CA ALA A 7 2.40 1.06 -4.72
C ALA A 7 1.33 1.31 -3.66
N HIS A 8 0.34 0.42 -3.64
CA HIS A 8 -0.72 0.39 -2.64
C HIS A 8 -0.96 -1.02 -2.12
N ALA A 9 -1.20 -1.14 -0.83
CA ALA A 9 -1.60 -2.38 -0.18
C ALA A 9 -2.46 -2.08 1.05
N TYR A 10 -3.48 -2.91 1.30
CA TYR A 10 -4.29 -2.82 2.52
C TYR A 10 -3.87 -3.89 3.52
N ARG A 11 -3.85 -3.53 4.81
CA ARG A 11 -3.56 -4.48 5.90
C ARG A 11 -4.46 -5.72 5.88
N ARG A 12 -5.70 -5.57 5.38
CA ARG A 12 -6.64 -6.67 5.13
C ARG A 12 -7.25 -6.53 3.75
N PRO A 13 -7.57 -7.64 3.06
CA PRO A 13 -8.29 -7.58 1.80
C PRO A 13 -9.57 -6.75 1.95
N PHE A 14 -9.70 -5.73 1.11
CA PHE A 14 -10.88 -4.89 1.05
C PHE A 14 -11.47 -4.96 -0.37
N LEU A 15 -12.73 -5.36 -0.46
CA LEU A 15 -13.49 -5.32 -1.71
C LEU A 15 -14.13 -3.94 -1.85
N GLN A 16 -13.67 -3.15 -2.82
CA GLN A 16 -14.34 -1.90 -3.16
C GLN A 16 -15.62 -2.13 -3.98
N ILE A 17 -15.73 -3.21 -4.76
CA ILE A 17 -16.84 -3.44 -5.71
C ILE A 17 -17.01 -4.95 -6.00
N PRO A 18 -18.24 -5.49 -6.17
CA PRO A 18 -18.48 -6.92 -6.44
C PRO A 18 -17.80 -7.54 -7.67
N SER A 19 -17.19 -6.74 -8.56
CA SER A 19 -16.46 -7.19 -9.76
C SER A 19 -14.96 -6.85 -9.74
N ALA A 20 -14.48 -6.13 -8.73
CA ALA A 20 -13.09 -5.73 -8.64
C ALA A 20 -12.27 -6.82 -7.93
N LYS A 21 -11.05 -7.09 -8.42
CA LYS A 21 -10.07 -7.83 -7.62
C LYS A 21 -9.80 -7.03 -6.34
N PRO A 22 -9.74 -7.69 -5.17
CA PRO A 22 -9.39 -6.99 -3.94
C PRO A 22 -7.98 -6.41 -4.06
N TRP A 23 -7.75 -5.30 -3.36
CA TRP A 23 -6.40 -4.77 -3.19
C TRP A 23 -5.50 -5.81 -2.49
N PRO A 24 -4.21 -5.91 -2.86
CA PRO A 24 -3.32 -6.87 -2.24
C PRO A 24 -3.03 -6.49 -0.79
N THR A 25 -2.73 -7.49 0.02
CA THR A 25 -2.05 -7.27 1.30
C THR A 25 -0.57 -6.95 1.08
N PRO A 26 0.15 -6.37 2.06
CA PRO A 26 1.59 -6.17 1.96
C PRO A 26 2.35 -7.47 1.63
N ALA A 27 1.92 -8.59 2.22
CA ALA A 27 2.48 -9.92 1.93
C ALA A 27 2.28 -10.33 0.46
N GLN A 28 1.07 -10.18 -0.07
CA GLN A 28 0.74 -10.54 -1.46
C GLN A 28 1.48 -9.64 -2.47
N LEU A 29 1.64 -8.37 -2.12
CA LEU A 29 2.39 -7.42 -2.94
C LEU A 29 3.88 -7.82 -3.01
N ILE A 30 4.47 -8.20 -1.88
CA ILE A 30 5.85 -8.72 -1.85
C ILE A 30 5.99 -9.99 -2.69
N GLU A 31 5.07 -10.94 -2.56
CA GLU A 31 5.10 -12.18 -3.36
C GLU A 31 5.04 -11.88 -4.86
N PHE A 32 4.25 -10.87 -5.27
CA PHE A 32 4.25 -10.39 -6.64
C PHE A 32 5.58 -9.75 -7.04
N TYR A 33 6.16 -8.90 -6.20
CA TYR A 33 7.44 -8.26 -6.47
C TYR A 33 8.62 -9.23 -6.54
N ASP A 34 8.64 -10.27 -5.71
CA ASP A 34 9.64 -11.35 -5.80
C ASP A 34 9.60 -12.05 -7.15
N ARG A 35 8.40 -12.27 -7.71
CA ARG A 35 8.24 -12.85 -9.07
C ARG A 35 8.59 -11.89 -10.19
N ALA A 36 8.43 -10.59 -9.95
CA ALA A 36 8.65 -9.53 -10.94
C ALA A 36 10.07 -8.94 -10.90
N ASP A 37 10.95 -9.45 -10.04
CA ASP A 37 12.31 -8.89 -9.80
C ASP A 37 12.29 -7.41 -9.36
N ILE A 38 11.28 -7.04 -8.55
CA ILE A 38 11.15 -5.71 -7.95
C ILE A 38 11.66 -5.78 -6.51
N GLU A 39 12.68 -4.98 -6.20
CA GLU A 39 13.37 -5.07 -4.91
C GLU A 39 12.59 -4.36 -3.80
N LYS A 40 12.08 -3.16 -4.11
CA LYS A 40 11.43 -2.25 -3.15
C LYS A 40 10.25 -1.53 -3.75
N ALA A 41 9.33 -1.10 -2.89
CA ALA A 41 8.26 -0.20 -3.29
C ALA A 41 8.08 0.99 -2.33
N VAL A 42 7.80 2.14 -2.91
CA VAL A 42 7.23 3.28 -2.18
C VAL A 42 5.76 2.95 -1.94
N LEU A 43 5.40 2.76 -0.68
CA LEU A 43 4.05 2.37 -0.29
C LEU A 43 3.27 3.62 0.14
N LEU A 44 2.19 3.93 -0.58
CA LEU A 44 1.39 5.14 -0.36
C LEU A 44 0.04 4.80 0.29
N PRO A 45 -0.38 5.55 1.32
CA PRO A 45 -1.74 5.46 1.82
C PRO A 45 -2.74 5.91 0.76
N LEU A 46 -3.81 5.12 0.58
CA LEU A 46 -4.96 5.50 -0.23
C LEU A 46 -5.85 6.49 0.52
N ILE A 47 -6.03 7.67 -0.04
CA ILE A 47 -6.91 8.72 0.50
C ILE A 47 -7.40 9.62 -0.63
N GLY A 48 -8.62 10.10 -0.50
CA GLY A 48 -9.25 10.98 -1.50
C GLY A 48 -10.78 10.81 -1.50
N PRO A 49 -11.53 11.77 -2.07
CA PRO A 49 -12.98 11.66 -2.22
C PRO A 49 -13.41 10.46 -3.10
N GLU A 50 -12.50 9.87 -3.86
CA GLU A 50 -12.73 8.71 -4.73
C GLU A 50 -12.72 7.38 -3.97
N PHE A 51 -12.31 7.36 -2.69
CA PHE A 51 -12.13 6.14 -1.92
C PHE A 51 -13.01 6.10 -0.66
N TYR A 52 -13.79 5.03 -0.54
CA TYR A 52 -14.69 4.82 0.61
C TYR A 52 -13.97 4.39 1.89
N LEU A 53 -12.76 3.80 1.78
CA LEU A 53 -11.97 3.36 2.92
C LEU A 53 -10.57 3.99 2.87
N PRO A 54 -10.38 5.19 3.45
CA PRO A 54 -9.07 5.80 3.54
C PRO A 54 -8.15 4.98 4.44
N GLN A 55 -6.84 5.05 4.18
CA GLN A 55 -5.81 4.39 4.99
C GLN A 55 -5.14 5.40 5.94
N ALA A 56 -4.85 4.94 7.14
CA ALA A 56 -4.03 5.70 8.08
C ALA A 56 -2.55 5.64 7.66
N ASN A 57 -1.76 6.66 8.01
CA ASN A 57 -0.31 6.61 7.77
C ASN A 57 0.34 5.48 8.59
N GLU A 58 -0.24 5.16 9.75
CA GLU A 58 0.15 4.07 10.63
C GLU A 58 0.04 2.70 9.94
N ASP A 59 -0.97 2.46 9.09
CA ASP A 59 -1.06 1.20 8.34
C ASP A 59 0.16 1.01 7.41
N ILE A 60 0.72 2.11 6.89
CA ILE A 60 1.89 2.11 5.99
C ILE A 60 3.18 1.94 6.78
N LEU A 61 3.29 2.59 7.94
CA LEU A 61 4.41 2.42 8.86
C LEU A 61 4.47 0.98 9.39
N GLU A 62 3.34 0.41 9.81
CA GLU A 62 3.24 -0.98 10.23
C GLU A 62 3.70 -1.94 9.12
N ALA A 63 3.30 -1.70 7.86
CA ALA A 63 3.76 -2.52 6.74
C ALA A 63 5.28 -2.41 6.52
N ALA A 64 5.85 -1.21 6.60
CA ALA A 64 7.29 -1.01 6.46
C ALA A 64 8.09 -1.66 7.61
N GLU A 65 7.56 -1.64 8.84
CA GLU A 65 8.14 -2.32 10.00
C GLU A 65 8.08 -3.85 9.88
N GLN A 66 6.96 -4.39 9.39
CA GLN A 66 6.79 -5.83 9.19
C GLN A 66 7.71 -6.39 8.09
N TYR A 67 8.04 -5.58 7.09
CA TYR A 67 8.85 -5.99 5.94
C TYR A 67 10.04 -5.04 5.73
N PRO A 68 11.01 -5.04 6.67
CA PRO A 68 12.11 -4.09 6.66
C PRO A 68 12.92 -4.19 5.37
N GLY A 69 13.14 -3.05 4.72
CA GLY A 69 13.89 -2.97 3.47
C GLY A 69 13.11 -3.33 2.20
N ARG A 70 11.84 -3.77 2.30
CA ARG A 70 10.96 -4.00 1.14
C ARG A 70 10.07 -2.81 0.83
N PHE A 71 9.64 -2.07 1.85
CA PHE A 71 8.81 -0.87 1.68
C PHE A 71 9.55 0.40 2.12
N ILE A 72 9.37 1.45 1.34
CA ILE A 72 9.71 2.83 1.67
C ILE A 72 8.38 3.51 2.02
N PRO A 73 8.10 3.85 3.29
CA PRO A 73 6.82 4.41 3.67
C PRO A 73 6.65 5.82 3.11
N PHE A 74 5.50 6.10 2.51
CA PHE A 74 5.07 7.45 2.16
C PHE A 74 4.01 7.94 3.14
N CYS A 75 3.99 9.25 3.39
CA CYS A 75 3.01 9.88 4.26
C CYS A 75 2.03 10.69 3.40
N ASN A 76 0.74 10.55 3.66
CA ASN A 76 -0.26 11.43 3.09
C ASN A 76 -0.77 12.41 4.16
N ILE A 77 -0.79 13.69 3.82
CA ILE A 77 -1.37 14.75 4.64
C ILE A 77 -2.58 15.29 3.89
N HIS A 78 -3.77 14.93 4.35
CA HIS A 78 -5.00 15.41 3.73
C HIS A 78 -5.31 16.82 4.25
N PRO A 79 -5.33 17.85 3.39
CA PRO A 79 -5.45 19.24 3.82
C PRO A 79 -6.81 19.58 4.47
N ARG A 80 -7.79 18.67 4.38
CA ARG A 80 -9.11 18.80 5.01
C ARG A 80 -9.27 17.91 6.24
N ALA A 81 -8.28 17.09 6.60
CA ALA A 81 -8.29 16.36 7.85
C ALA A 81 -7.93 17.36 8.96
N ILE A 82 -8.90 17.65 9.83
CA ILE A 82 -8.77 18.56 10.98
C ILE A 82 -8.57 17.72 12.24
#